data_AF-A0A7R9L8X1-F1
#
_entry.id   AF-A0A7R9L8X1-F1
#
_cell.length_a   1.000
_cell.length_b   1.000
_cell.length_c   1.000
_cell.angle_alpha   90.00
_cell.angle_beta   90.00
_cell.angle_gamma   90.00
#
_symmetry.space_group_name_H-M   'P 1'
#
loop_
_entity.id
_entity.type
_entity.pdbx_description
1 polymer ?
#
loop_
_entity_poly.entity_id
_entity_poly.type
_entity_poly.pdbx_seq_one_letter_code
_entity_poly.pdbx_strand_id
1 'polypeptide(L)'
;LILAFANTMALQNDIYEWSRDHRVHHKYSETNADPHNANRGFFFSHMGWLLLKKHKDVRHKGASVDMSDVWADPIVRFQRRFYVPLIILIWGLIPTLVPYYVWGEQMWFSFLGCVCFRYVYVLHCTWLVNSLAHLQGHRPYDRHIGPRENNSVIYFAFGEGMYAFCFANHLN
;
A
#
# COMPACT_ATOMS: atom_id res chain seq x y z
N LEU A 1 18.08 0.90 -2.00
CA LEU A 1 17.94 1.53 -3.34
C LEU A 1 16.96 0.78 -4.24
N ILE A 2 17.18 -0.51 -4.54
CA ILE A 2 16.29 -1.33 -5.39
C ILE A 2 14.82 -1.28 -4.91
N LEU A 3 14.59 -1.48 -3.60
CA LEU A 3 13.23 -1.44 -3.04
C LEU A 3 12.58 -0.05 -3.13
N ALA A 4 13.36 1.03 -3.01
CA ALA A 4 12.84 2.39 -3.17
C ALA A 4 12.45 2.69 -4.63
N PHE A 5 13.23 2.16 -5.58
CA PHE A 5 12.86 2.20 -7.00
C PHE A 5 11.56 1.42 -7.25
N ALA A 6 11.45 0.19 -6.71
CA ALA A 6 10.23 -0.62 -6.83
C ALA A 6 9.00 0.03 -6.18
N ASN A 7 9.14 0.63 -4.99
CA ASN A 7 8.06 1.38 -4.35
C ASN A 7 7.61 2.58 -5.21
N THR A 8 8.57 3.29 -5.82
CA THR A 8 8.24 4.39 -6.75
C THR A 8 7.48 3.89 -7.98
N MET A 9 7.83 2.73 -8.52
CA MET A 9 7.06 2.07 -9.60
C MET A 9 5.65 1.65 -9.19
N ALA A 10 5.38 1.45 -7.90
CA ALA A 10 4.07 1.04 -7.39
C ALA A 10 3.09 2.22 -7.24
N LEU A 11 3.59 3.44 -7.05
CA LEU A 11 2.80 4.67 -6.88
C LEU A 11 1.74 4.56 -5.76
N GLN A 12 2.18 4.22 -4.54
CA GLN A 12 1.29 4.10 -3.38
C GLN A 12 1.61 5.11 -2.27
N ASN A 13 2.10 6.29 -2.66
CA ASN A 13 2.81 7.29 -1.83
C ASN A 13 4.26 6.93 -1.55
N ASP A 14 5.04 7.92 -1.13
CA ASP A 14 6.43 7.73 -0.76
C ASP A 14 6.56 6.85 0.49
N ILE A 15 7.74 6.23 0.66
CA ILE A 15 7.99 5.26 1.74
C ILE A 15 7.63 5.84 3.10
N TYR A 16 7.95 7.11 3.37
CA TYR A 16 7.69 7.71 4.69
C TYR A 16 6.20 7.79 4.98
N GLU A 17 5.39 8.27 4.03
CA GLU A 17 3.95 8.37 4.20
C GLU A 17 3.29 7.00 4.30
N TRP A 18 3.70 6.05 3.44
CA TRP A 18 3.18 4.69 3.47
C TRP A 18 3.48 4.00 4.81
N SER A 19 4.74 4.05 5.26
CA SER A 19 5.15 3.46 6.54
C SER A 19 4.44 4.09 7.74
N ARG A 20 4.22 5.41 7.72
CA ARG A 20 3.46 6.10 8.78
C ARG A 20 2.04 5.57 8.85
N ASP A 21 1.32 5.57 7.73
CA ASP A 21 -0.08 5.15 7.68
C ASP A 21 -0.23 3.66 8.02
N HIS A 22 0.74 2.83 7.62
CA HIS A 22 0.79 1.41 7.96
C HIS A 22 1.03 1.17 9.46
N ARG A 23 1.96 1.89 10.10
CA ARG A 23 2.15 1.83 11.56
C ARG A 23 0.91 2.24 12.33
N VAL A 24 0.23 3.30 11.87
CA VAL A 24 -1.05 3.73 12.46
C VAL A 24 -2.10 2.64 12.32
N HIS A 25 -2.20 2.02 11.14
CA HIS A 25 -3.10 0.90 10.90
C HIS A 25 -2.84 -0.26 11.84
N HIS A 26 -1.59 -0.72 11.99
CA HIS A 26 -1.25 -1.79 12.93
C HIS A 26 -1.60 -1.44 14.38
N LYS A 27 -1.25 -0.22 14.82
CA LYS A 27 -1.43 0.21 16.22
C LYS A 27 -2.88 0.48 16.60
N TYR A 28 -3.70 0.91 15.64
CA TYR A 28 -5.08 1.34 15.88
C TYR A 28 -6.10 0.64 14.98
N SER A 29 -5.78 -0.58 14.54
CA SER A 29 -6.60 -1.39 13.64
C SER A 29 -8.04 -1.45 14.10
N GLU A 30 -8.98 -1.36 13.16
CA GLU A 30 -10.43 -1.43 13.40
C GLU A 30 -11.01 -0.28 14.25
N THR A 31 -10.29 0.84 14.40
CA THR A 31 -10.77 2.07 15.06
C THR A 31 -10.90 3.24 14.08
N ASN A 32 -11.42 4.39 14.54
CA ASN A 32 -11.46 5.62 13.74
C ASN A 32 -10.07 6.20 13.41
N ALA A 33 -9.02 5.73 14.09
CA ALA A 33 -7.64 6.12 13.79
C ALA A 33 -7.01 5.24 12.69
N ASP A 34 -7.63 4.11 12.34
CA ASP A 34 -7.23 3.28 11.21
C ASP A 34 -7.60 3.97 9.87
N PRO A 35 -6.61 4.25 8.99
CA PRO A 35 -6.88 4.88 7.70
C PRO A 35 -7.87 4.10 6.82
N HIS A 36 -7.90 2.77 6.92
CA HIS A 36 -8.68 1.86 6.08
C HIS A 36 -9.53 0.89 6.92
N ASN A 37 -10.03 1.38 8.07
CA ASN A 37 -10.89 0.68 9.02
C ASN A 37 -11.90 -0.29 8.36
N ALA A 38 -11.71 -1.60 8.55
CA ALA A 38 -12.54 -2.63 7.92
C ALA A 38 -13.95 -2.72 8.51
N ASN A 39 -14.18 -2.24 9.74
CA ASN A 39 -15.52 -2.10 10.33
C ASN A 39 -16.43 -1.14 9.53
N ARG A 40 -15.88 -0.29 8.67
CA ARG A 40 -16.66 0.58 7.76
C ARG A 40 -17.10 -0.14 6.48
N GLY A 41 -16.84 -1.44 6.37
CA GLY A 41 -17.26 -2.31 5.28
C GLY A 41 -16.23 -2.43 4.16
N PHE A 42 -16.40 -3.47 3.35
CA PHE A 42 -15.45 -3.86 2.27
C PHE A 42 -15.10 -2.71 1.34
N PHE A 43 -16.09 -1.95 0.85
CA PHE A 43 -15.83 -0.88 -0.11
C PHE A 43 -14.96 0.23 0.50
N PHE A 44 -15.20 0.58 1.77
CA PHE A 44 -14.41 1.60 2.44
C PHE A 44 -12.95 1.16 2.62
N SER A 45 -12.71 -0.05 3.16
CA SER A 45 -11.36 -0.55 3.40
C SER A 45 -10.61 -0.91 2.11
N HIS A 46 -11.32 -1.27 1.04
CA HIS A 46 -10.71 -1.56 -0.26
C HIS A 46 -10.25 -0.27 -0.96
N MET A 47 -11.15 0.68 -1.23
CA MET A 47 -10.77 1.90 -1.98
C MET A 47 -11.46 3.18 -1.50
N GLY A 48 -12.58 3.07 -0.78
CA GLY A 48 -13.37 4.23 -0.36
C GLY A 48 -12.62 5.17 0.59
N TRP A 49 -11.65 4.66 1.35
CA TRP A 49 -10.80 5.47 2.23
C TRP A 49 -9.94 6.50 1.48
N LEU A 50 -9.59 6.24 0.21
CA LEU A 50 -8.87 7.18 -0.65
C LEU A 50 -9.77 8.26 -1.26
N LEU A 51 -11.08 8.00 -1.32
CA LEU A 51 -12.07 8.89 -1.93
C LEU A 51 -12.65 9.90 -0.94
N LEU A 52 -12.34 9.74 0.35
CA LEU A 52 -12.87 10.56 1.43
C LEU A 52 -11.74 11.25 2.20
N LYS A 53 -12.04 12.38 2.84
CA LYS A 53 -11.11 12.96 3.79
C LYS A 53 -10.89 11.99 4.95
N LYS A 54 -9.62 11.76 5.31
CA LYS A 54 -9.24 10.94 6.46
C LYS A 54 -9.93 11.46 7.73
N HIS A 55 -10.33 10.54 8.62
CA HIS A 55 -10.88 10.89 9.91
C HIS A 55 -9.84 11.68 10.74
N LYS A 56 -10.28 12.59 11.62
CA LYS A 56 -9.38 13.45 12.40
C LYS A 56 -8.41 12.63 13.26
N ASP A 57 -8.89 11.50 13.79
CA ASP A 57 -8.09 10.61 14.63
C ASP A 57 -6.91 9.99 13.89
N VAL A 58 -7.03 9.72 12.58
CA VAL A 58 -5.91 9.24 11.76
C VAL A 58 -4.75 10.23 11.79
N ARG A 59 -5.05 11.53 11.72
CA ARG A 59 -4.03 12.59 11.78
C ARG A 59 -3.45 12.75 13.18
N HIS A 60 -4.32 12.79 14.20
CA HIS A 60 -3.88 12.96 15.59
C HIS A 60 -3.02 11.78 16.08
N LYS A 61 -3.45 10.55 15.79
CA LYS A 61 -2.72 9.35 16.17
C LYS A 61 -1.51 9.09 15.27
N GLY A 62 -1.58 9.48 14.00
CA GLY A 62 -0.42 9.45 13.10
C GLY A 62 0.74 10.34 13.56
N ALA A 63 0.47 11.44 14.25
CA ALA A 63 1.51 12.29 14.84
C ALA A 63 2.21 11.65 16.07
N SER A 64 1.57 10.65 16.70
CA SER A 64 2.13 9.95 17.87
C SER A 64 2.98 8.72 17.54
N VAL A 65 3.08 8.37 16.25
CA VAL A 65 3.89 7.25 15.79
C VAL A 65 5.32 7.75 15.59
N ASP A 66 6.27 7.07 16.23
CA ASP A 66 7.68 7.34 15.99
C ASP A 66 8.03 7.00 14.54
N MET A 67 8.74 7.91 13.87
CA MET A 67 9.20 7.79 12.49
C MET A 67 10.69 8.18 12.37
N SER A 68 11.38 8.31 13.51
CA SER A 68 12.79 8.73 13.58
C SER A 68 13.71 7.76 12.85
N ASP A 69 13.43 6.46 12.93
CA ASP A 69 14.13 5.39 12.23
C ASP A 69 13.96 5.46 10.71
N VAL A 70 12.73 5.68 10.24
CA VAL A 70 12.42 5.82 8.81
C VAL A 70 13.03 7.12 8.26
N TRP A 71 13.05 8.19 9.07
CA TRP A 71 13.64 9.47 8.69
C TRP A 71 15.18 9.46 8.70
N ALA A 72 15.79 8.61 9.52
CA ALA A 72 17.25 8.45 9.56
C ALA A 72 17.79 7.93 8.22
N ASP A 73 17.00 7.12 7.49
CA ASP A 73 17.40 6.57 6.19
C ASP A 73 17.51 7.69 5.12
N PRO A 74 18.72 7.92 4.56
CA PRO A 74 18.93 8.91 3.50
C PRO A 74 18.18 8.57 2.20
N ILE A 75 17.94 7.28 1.90
CA ILE A 75 17.22 6.84 0.70
C ILE A 75 15.75 7.25 0.79
N VAL A 76 15.13 7.11 1.96
CA VAL A 76 13.75 7.54 2.19
C VAL A 76 13.63 9.06 2.03
N ARG A 77 14.56 9.82 2.62
CA ARG A 77 14.57 11.28 2.47
C ARG A 77 14.78 11.71 1.02
N PHE A 78 15.68 11.04 0.30
CA PHE A 78 15.89 11.27 -1.13
C PHE A 78 14.62 11.01 -1.93
N GLN A 79 14.02 9.83 -1.76
CA GLN A 79 12.82 9.45 -2.49
C GLN A 79 11.68 10.43 -2.21
N ARG A 80 11.44 10.79 -0.94
CA ARG A 80 10.41 11.75 -0.56
C ARG A 80 10.66 13.15 -1.14
N ARG A 81 11.90 13.64 -1.12
CA ARG A 81 12.27 14.94 -1.69
C ARG A 81 12.03 15.00 -3.19
N PHE A 82 12.28 13.91 -3.91
CA PHE A 82 12.17 13.83 -5.36
C PHE A 82 10.98 12.99 -5.82
N TYR A 83 9.96 12.78 -4.98
CA TYR A 83 8.92 11.80 -5.27
C TYR A 83 8.17 12.12 -6.57
N VAL A 84 7.75 13.39 -6.75
CA VAL A 84 7.04 13.84 -7.96
C VAL A 84 7.84 13.64 -9.26
N PRO A 85 9.09 14.11 -9.40
CA PRO A 85 9.85 13.84 -10.62
C PRO A 85 10.15 12.34 -10.80
N LEU A 86 10.39 11.60 -9.71
CA LEU A 86 10.63 10.16 -9.77
C LEU A 86 9.41 9.39 -10.27
N ILE A 87 8.19 9.72 -9.84
CA ILE A 87 6.98 9.02 -10.33
C ILE A 87 6.72 9.30 -11.81
N ILE A 88 6.93 10.53 -12.28
CA ILE A 88 6.74 10.87 -13.70
C ILE A 88 7.68 10.02 -14.55
N LEU A 89 8.95 9.91 -14.14
CA LEU A 89 9.94 9.14 -14.86
C LEU A 89 9.72 7.62 -14.74
N ILE A 90 9.66 7.11 -13.51
CA ILE A 90 9.77 5.67 -13.21
C ILE A 90 8.44 4.95 -13.35
N TRP A 91 7.34 5.57 -12.93
CA TRP A 91 6.00 4.96 -13.04
C TRP A 91 5.34 5.26 -14.39
N GLY A 92 5.57 6.45 -14.96
CA GLY A 92 4.89 6.90 -16.19
C GLY A 92 5.73 6.73 -17.46
N LEU A 93 6.82 7.48 -17.58
CA LEU A 93 7.59 7.59 -18.83
C LEU A 93 8.31 6.29 -19.19
N ILE A 94 9.09 5.71 -18.28
CA ILE A 94 9.86 4.50 -18.56
C ILE A 94 8.95 3.35 -19.04
N PRO A 95 7.86 2.99 -18.32
CA PRO A 95 6.98 1.90 -18.76
C PRO A 95 6.22 2.19 -20.06
N THR A 96 6.08 3.46 -20.45
CA THR A 96 5.47 3.86 -21.72
C THR A 96 6.47 3.79 -22.88
N LEU A 97 7.69 4.28 -22.67
CA LEU A 97 8.70 4.44 -23.71
C LEU A 97 9.43 3.13 -24.03
N VAL A 98 9.62 2.25 -23.04
CA VAL A 98 10.31 0.97 -23.25
C VAL A 98 9.57 0.12 -24.30
N PRO A 99 8.26 -0.16 -24.19
CA PRO A 99 7.55 -0.91 -25.21
C PRO A 99 7.57 -0.25 -26.60
N TYR A 100 7.43 1.08 -26.62
CA TYR A 100 7.44 1.88 -27.84
C TYR A 100 8.78 1.74 -28.60
N TYR A 101 9.91 1.86 -27.91
CA TYR A 101 11.23 1.82 -28.56
C TYR A 101 11.79 0.40 -28.75
N VAL A 102 11.50 -0.54 -27.85
CA VAL A 102 12.16 -1.87 -27.86
C VAL A 102 11.49 -2.83 -28.83
N TRP A 103 10.16 -2.84 -28.91
CA TRP A 103 9.42 -3.76 -29.77
C TRP A 103 8.38 -3.08 -30.66
N GLY A 104 8.43 -1.75 -30.76
CA GLY A 104 7.63 -0.98 -31.72
C GLY A 104 6.14 -0.89 -31.38
N GLU A 105 5.78 -1.02 -30.10
CA GLU A 105 4.38 -0.88 -29.66
C GLU A 105 3.87 0.55 -29.88
N GLN A 106 2.58 0.75 -30.13
CA GLN A 106 2.05 2.11 -30.21
C GLN A 106 2.10 2.78 -28.83
N MET A 107 2.44 4.07 -28.81
CA MET A 107 2.62 4.80 -27.54
C MET A 107 1.35 4.83 -26.68
N TRP A 108 0.17 4.90 -27.32
CA TRP A 108 -1.13 4.84 -26.64
C TRP A 108 -1.38 3.48 -25.96
N PHE A 109 -1.12 2.36 -26.65
CA PHE A 109 -1.27 1.02 -26.07
C PHE A 109 -0.24 0.75 -24.98
N SER A 110 0.98 1.24 -25.16
CA SER A 110 2.05 1.17 -24.15
C SER A 110 1.62 1.87 -22.85
N PHE A 111 1.09 3.09 -22.96
CA PHE A 111 0.60 3.83 -21.80
C PHE A 111 -0.60 3.15 -21.14
N LEU A 112 -1.63 2.78 -21.92
CA LEU A 112 -2.83 2.14 -21.36
C LEU A 112 -2.53 0.79 -20.69
N GLY A 113 -1.69 -0.05 -21.31
CA GLY A 113 -1.36 -1.37 -20.79
C GLY A 113 -0.35 -1.32 -19.65
N CYS A 114 0.83 -0.76 -19.92
CA CYS A 114 1.98 -0.84 -19.00
C CYS A 114 1.91 0.19 -17.87
N VAL A 115 1.15 1.27 -18.02
CA VAL A 115 0.94 2.27 -16.95
C VAL A 115 -0.44 2.10 -16.33
N CYS A 116 -1.52 2.39 -17.07
CA CYS A 116 -2.87 2.48 -16.48
C CYS A 116 -3.37 1.13 -15.96
N PHE A 117 -3.42 0.10 -16.81
CA PHE A 117 -3.93 -1.22 -16.43
C PHE A 117 -3.06 -1.85 -15.34
N ARG A 118 -1.73 -1.84 -15.52
CA ARG A 118 -0.78 -2.32 -14.49
C ARG A 118 -1.02 -1.64 -13.15
N TYR A 119 -1.20 -0.31 -13.14
CA TYR A 119 -1.41 0.44 -11.90
C TYR A 119 -2.71 0.06 -11.21
N VAL A 120 -3.82 0.03 -11.95
CA VAL A 120 -5.13 -0.38 -11.41
C VAL A 120 -5.07 -1.80 -10.84
N TYR A 121 -4.45 -2.73 -11.58
CA TYR A 121 -4.28 -4.11 -11.12
C TYR A 121 -3.50 -4.18 -9.79
N VAL A 122 -2.32 -3.54 -9.73
CA VAL A 122 -1.47 -3.53 -8.53
C VAL A 122 -2.18 -2.89 -7.33
N LEU A 123 -2.94 -1.81 -7.55
CA LEU A 123 -3.74 -1.18 -6.50
C LEU A 123 -4.78 -2.15 -5.93
N HIS A 124 -5.58 -2.79 -6.78
CA HIS A 124 -6.59 -3.74 -6.31
C HIS A 124 -5.98 -4.94 -5.58
N CYS A 125 -4.85 -5.48 -6.06
CA CYS A 125 -4.11 -6.52 -5.35
C CYS A 125 -3.69 -6.08 -3.94
N THR A 126 -3.17 -4.86 -3.80
CA THR A 126 -2.77 -4.31 -2.49
C THR A 126 -3.98 -4.08 -1.60
N TRP A 127 -5.05 -3.50 -2.15
CA TRP A 127 -6.26 -3.18 -1.42
C TRP A 127 -7.05 -4.40 -0.96
N LEU A 128 -6.85 -5.57 -1.58
CA LEU A 128 -7.40 -6.83 -1.08
C LEU A 128 -6.84 -7.22 0.29
N VAL A 129 -5.60 -6.83 0.61
CA VAL A 129 -5.01 -7.03 1.94
C VAL A 129 -5.77 -6.21 2.98
N ASN A 130 -6.12 -4.98 2.65
CA ASN A 130 -6.86 -4.09 3.54
C ASN A 130 -8.33 -4.48 3.73
N SER A 131 -8.93 -5.13 2.73
CA SER A 131 -10.35 -5.47 2.76
C SER A 131 -10.60 -6.96 3.01
N LEU A 132 -10.23 -7.80 2.07
CA LEU A 132 -10.59 -9.22 2.08
C LEU A 132 -9.85 -9.97 3.20
N ALA A 133 -8.58 -9.67 3.46
CA ALA A 133 -7.84 -10.29 4.56
C ALA A 133 -8.31 -9.84 5.96
N HIS A 134 -9.03 -8.73 6.08
CA HIS A 134 -9.70 -8.36 7.34
C HIS A 134 -11.10 -8.97 7.46
N LEU A 135 -11.79 -9.22 6.34
CA LEU A 135 -13.20 -9.65 6.32
C LEU A 135 -13.42 -11.16 6.16
N GLN A 136 -12.49 -11.88 5.54
CA GLN A 136 -12.66 -13.29 5.19
C GLN A 136 -11.34 -14.07 5.34
N GLY A 137 -11.36 -15.15 6.12
CA GLY A 137 -10.18 -15.98 6.38
C GLY A 137 -10.19 -16.65 7.76
N HIS A 138 -9.12 -17.39 8.07
CA HIS A 138 -8.93 -18.06 9.35
C HIS A 138 -8.13 -17.20 10.33
N ARG A 139 -8.29 -17.44 11.65
CA ARG A 139 -7.56 -16.73 12.73
C ARG A 139 -6.83 -17.72 13.64
N PRO A 140 -5.72 -18.31 13.19
CA PRO A 140 -5.04 -19.35 13.97
C PRO A 140 -4.19 -18.80 15.13
N TYR A 141 -3.75 -17.53 15.10
CA TYR A 141 -2.83 -16.97 16.11
C TYR A 141 -3.55 -16.19 17.22
N ASP A 142 -4.49 -15.32 16.87
CA ASP A 142 -5.32 -14.61 17.84
C ASP A 142 -6.75 -14.46 17.29
N ARG A 143 -7.72 -14.94 18.07
CA ARG A 143 -9.16 -14.89 17.71
C ARG A 143 -9.78 -13.51 17.94
N HIS A 144 -9.16 -12.67 18.76
CA HIS A 144 -9.66 -11.37 19.20
C HIS A 144 -9.27 -10.22 18.27
N ILE A 145 -8.35 -10.43 17.33
CA ILE A 145 -7.95 -9.43 16.32
C ILE A 145 -8.80 -9.54 15.04
N GLY A 146 -8.97 -8.42 14.33
CA GLY A 146 -9.62 -8.31 13.02
C GLY A 146 -8.96 -9.14 11.90
N PRO A 147 -7.63 -8.99 11.68
CA PRO A 147 -6.82 -9.69 10.68
C PRO A 147 -7.08 -11.20 10.56
N ARG A 148 -7.13 -11.70 9.33
CA ARG A 148 -7.35 -13.11 8.99
C ARG A 148 -6.36 -13.59 7.94
N GLU A 149 -6.02 -14.88 7.96
CA GLU A 149 -5.27 -15.53 6.89
C GLU A 149 -6.19 -15.85 5.71
N ASN A 150 -5.81 -15.44 4.50
CA ASN A 150 -6.59 -15.68 3.28
C ASN A 150 -5.67 -16.10 2.11
N ASN A 151 -5.80 -17.35 1.69
CA ASN A 151 -4.97 -17.93 0.63
C ASN A 151 -5.07 -17.17 -0.71
N SER A 152 -6.24 -16.66 -1.08
CA SER A 152 -6.38 -15.86 -2.30
C SER A 152 -5.57 -14.56 -2.21
N VAL A 153 -5.57 -13.91 -1.04
CA VAL A 153 -4.75 -12.71 -0.80
C VAL A 153 -3.26 -13.06 -0.78
N ILE A 154 -2.87 -14.23 -0.26
CA ILE A 154 -1.48 -14.72 -0.32
C ILE A 154 -1.01 -14.80 -1.78
N TYR A 155 -1.81 -15.38 -2.68
CA TYR A 155 -1.44 -15.52 -4.08
C TYR A 155 -1.41 -14.18 -4.83
N PHE A 156 -2.40 -13.30 -4.62
CA PHE A 156 -2.51 -12.05 -5.37
C PHE A 156 -1.65 -10.90 -4.82
N ALA A 157 -1.26 -10.96 -3.54
CA ALA A 157 -0.43 -9.94 -2.90
C ALA A 157 0.95 -10.49 -2.49
N PHE A 158 1.45 -11.52 -3.19
CA PHE A 158 2.81 -12.05 -3.03
C PHE A 158 3.21 -12.40 -1.58
N GLY A 159 2.31 -13.02 -0.82
CA GLY A 159 2.58 -13.46 0.56
C GLY A 159 1.94 -12.61 1.66
N GLU A 160 1.48 -11.39 1.35
CA GLU A 160 0.89 -10.46 2.33
C GLU A 160 -0.44 -10.96 2.95
N GLY A 161 -1.01 -12.05 2.44
CA GLY A 161 -2.22 -12.67 3.01
C GLY A 161 -1.98 -13.50 4.29
N MET A 162 -0.72 -13.64 4.77
CA MET A 162 -0.38 -14.17 6.10
C MET A 162 -0.64 -13.14 7.21
N TYR A 163 -1.79 -12.49 7.11
CA TYR A 163 -2.02 -11.20 7.74
C TYR A 163 -2.24 -11.33 9.25
N ALA A 164 -2.86 -12.42 9.71
CA ALA A 164 -2.99 -12.75 11.13
C ALA A 164 -1.63 -13.05 11.80
N PHE A 165 -0.68 -13.64 11.08
CA PHE A 165 0.68 -13.89 11.58
C PHE A 165 1.48 -12.60 11.75
N CYS A 166 1.48 -11.75 10.72
CA CYS A 166 2.19 -10.46 10.75
C CYS A 166 1.66 -9.54 11.86
N PHE A 167 0.34 -9.51 12.08
CA PHE A 167 -0.26 -8.72 13.16
C PHE A 167 0.09 -9.25 14.56
N ALA A 168 0.01 -10.57 14.77
CA ALA A 168 0.29 -11.16 16.08
C ALA A 168 1.74 -10.96 16.53
N ASN A 169 2.70 -10.91 15.59
CA ASN A 169 4.12 -10.72 15.88
C ASN A 169 4.57 -9.25 15.98
N HIS A 170 3.72 -8.28 15.62
CA HIS A 170 3.98 -6.85 15.82
C HIS A 170 3.37 -6.28 17.11
N LEU A 171 2.56 -7.07 17.82
CA LEU A 171 1.92 -6.70 19.09
C LEU A 171 2.66 -7.23 20.34
N ASN A 172 3.68 -8.07 20.16
CA ASN A 172 4.59 -8.55 21.22
C ASN A 172 5.95 -7.84 21.11
#